data_AF-A0A397U4J9-F1
#
_entry.id   AF-A0A397U4J9-F1
#
_cell.length_a   1.000
_cell.length_b   1.000
_cell.length_c   1.000
_cell.angle_alpha   90.00
_cell.angle_beta   90.00
_cell.angle_gamma   90.00
#
_symmetry.space_group_name_H-M   'P 1'
#
loop_
_entity.id
_entity.type
_entity.pdbx_description
1 polymer ?
#
loop_
_entity_poly.entity_id
_entity_poly.type
_entity_poly.pdbx_seq_one_letter_code
_entity_poly.pdbx_strand_id
1 'polypeptide(L)'
;MNECLDAEAQSRPTAKVLCDELWQFYNDLENGKTVLYKQIEEIRDSGKNPSVYDQAKSTRFNYQTHKQAIYASRSLDFSKLPKPINAGEVPDV
;
A
#
# COMPACT_ATOMS: atom_id res chain seq x y z
N MET A 1 4.21 -1.25 -8.45
CA MET A 1 3.52 -1.02 -7.14
C MET A 1 4.26 -1.54 -5.91
N ASN A 2 4.88 -2.73 -5.88
CA ASN A 2 5.64 -3.17 -4.68
C ASN A 2 6.76 -2.19 -4.29
N GLU A 3 7.34 -1.50 -5.28
CA GLU A 3 8.33 -0.43 -5.10
C GLU A 3 7.80 0.74 -4.24
N CYS A 4 6.48 0.96 -4.16
CA CYS A 4 5.89 1.97 -3.28
C CYS A 4 6.12 1.64 -1.79
N LEU A 5 6.32 0.36 -1.47
CA LEU A 5 6.53 -0.16 -0.13
C LEU A 5 8.01 -0.29 0.22
N ASP A 6 8.91 0.10 -0.70
CA ASP A 6 10.34 -0.03 -0.46
C ASP A 6 10.78 0.78 0.76
N ALA A 7 11.62 0.18 1.59
CA ALA A 7 12.11 0.80 2.80
C ALA A 7 12.97 2.04 2.51
N GLU A 8 13.75 2.01 1.42
CA GLU A 8 14.56 3.13 0.98
C GLU A 8 13.73 4.13 0.16
N ALA A 9 13.72 5.39 0.61
CA ALA A 9 12.90 6.43 -0.03
C ALA A 9 13.28 6.69 -1.50
N GLN A 10 14.56 6.50 -1.87
CA GLN A 10 15.06 6.71 -3.22
C GLN A 10 14.62 5.61 -4.19
N SER A 11 14.32 4.42 -3.68
CA SER A 11 13.83 3.28 -4.46
C SER A 11 12.33 3.37 -4.73
N ARG A 12 11.62 4.28 -4.05
CA ARG A 12 10.19 4.50 -4.28
C ARG A 12 9.96 5.30 -5.55
N PRO A 13 8.92 4.96 -6.34
CA PRO A 13 8.56 5.76 -7.50
C PRO A 13 8.10 7.15 -7.08
N THR A 14 8.39 8.13 -7.92
CA THR A 14 7.89 9.49 -7.72
C THR A 14 6.38 9.57 -7.97
N ALA A 15 5.73 10.58 -7.40
CA ALA A 15 4.29 10.82 -7.61
C ALA A 15 3.92 10.95 -9.10
N LYS A 16 4.82 11.52 -9.92
CA LYS A 16 4.61 11.64 -11.37
C LYS A 16 4.56 10.28 -12.05
N VAL A 17 5.56 9.43 -11.79
CA VAL A 17 5.63 8.07 -12.35
C VAL A 17 4.40 7.26 -11.96
N LEU A 18 3.98 7.34 -10.70
CA LEU A 18 2.76 6.67 -10.24
C LEU A 18 1.51 7.19 -10.94
N CYS A 19 1.40 8.50 -11.18
CA CYS A 19 0.26 9.06 -11.88
C CYS A 19 0.18 8.53 -13.31
N ASP A 20 1.31 8.44 -14.00
CA ASP A 20 1.39 7.93 -15.37
C ASP A 20 1.02 6.43 -15.42
N GLU A 21 1.52 5.61 -14.48
CA GLU A 21 1.16 4.18 -14.36
C GLU A 21 -0.34 3.98 -14.11
N LEU A 22 -0.92 4.73 -13.15
CA LEU A 22 -2.34 4.65 -12.83
C LEU A 22 -3.21 5.06 -14.01
N TRP A 23 -2.78 6.04 -14.80
CA TRP A 23 -3.47 6.43 -16.02
C TRP A 23 -3.46 5.31 -17.07
N GLN A 24 -2.35 4.59 -17.21
CA GLN A 24 -2.30 3.43 -18.11
C GLN A 24 -3.25 2.32 -17.66
N PHE A 25 -3.31 2.01 -16.36
CA PHE A 25 -4.27 1.03 -15.84
C PHE A 25 -5.72 1.44 -16.12
N TYR A 26 -6.04 2.73 -16.03
CA TYR A 26 -7.37 3.23 -16.39
C TYR A 26 -7.70 2.97 -17.86
N ASN A 27 -6.77 3.25 -18.77
CA ASN A 27 -6.98 2.98 -20.20
C ASN A 27 -7.07 1.47 -20.49
N ASP A 28 -6.26 0.66 -19.80
CA ASP A 28 -6.29 -0.79 -19.93
C ASP A 28 -7.62 -1.38 -19.47
N LEU A 29 -8.23 -0.78 -18.44
CA LEU A 29 -9.56 -1.14 -17.96
C LEU A 29 -10.67 -0.80 -18.94
N GLU A 30 -10.56 0.32 -19.65
CA GLU A 30 -11.51 0.68 -20.71
C GLU A 30 -11.42 -0.30 -21.89
N ASN A 31 -10.24 -0.88 -22.11
CA ASN A 31 -10.02 -1.91 -23.12
C ASN A 31 -10.32 -3.31 -22.57
N GLY A 32 -11.55 -3.79 -22.83
CA GLY A 32 -12.06 -5.10 -22.40
C GLY A 32 -11.28 -6.36 -22.85
N LYS A 33 -10.14 -6.20 -23.52
CA LYS A 33 -9.26 -7.30 -23.97
C LYS A 33 -7.94 -7.38 -23.23
N THR A 34 -7.61 -6.38 -22.39
CA THR A 34 -6.33 -6.37 -21.65
C THR A 34 -6.27 -7.48 -20.61
N VAL A 35 -5.05 -7.80 -20.19
CA VAL A 35 -4.82 -8.77 -19.11
C VAL A 35 -5.44 -8.27 -17.82
N LEU A 36 -5.29 -6.97 -17.52
CA LEU A 36 -5.86 -6.35 -16.31
C LEU A 36 -7.38 -6.45 -16.27
N TYR A 37 -8.07 -6.14 -17.38
CA TYR A 37 -9.52 -6.27 -17.46
C TYR A 37 -9.96 -7.72 -17.19
N LYS A 38 -9.33 -8.70 -17.85
CA LYS A 38 -9.66 -10.13 -17.68
C LYS A 38 -9.47 -10.60 -16.24
N GLN A 39 -8.37 -10.20 -15.60
CA GLN A 39 -8.13 -10.53 -14.19
C GLN A 39 -9.22 -9.99 -13.26
N ILE A 40 -9.73 -8.78 -13.54
CA ILE A 40 -10.80 -8.17 -12.77
C ILE A 40 -12.14 -8.89 -12.99
N GLU A 41 -12.44 -9.26 -14.23
CA GLU A 41 -13.62 -10.08 -14.54
C GLU A 41 -13.55 -11.44 -13.82
N GLU A 42 -12.40 -12.12 -13.85
CA GLU A 42 -12.19 -13.39 -13.16
C GLU A 42 -12.41 -13.27 -11.63
N ILE A 43 -11.91 -12.20 -11.01
CA ILE A 43 -12.14 -11.94 -9.59
C ILE A 43 -13.62 -11.68 -9.32
N ARG A 44 -14.28 -10.85 -10.14
CA ARG A 44 -15.70 -10.54 -10.01
C ARG A 44 -16.57 -11.79 -10.12
N ASP A 45 -16.25 -12.65 -11.08
CA ASP A 45 -16.99 -13.88 -11.37
C ASP A 45 -16.70 -14.99 -10.36
N SER A 46 -15.56 -14.92 -9.65
CA SER A 46 -15.18 -15.90 -8.62
C SER A 46 -16.12 -15.91 -7.40
N GLY A 47 -17.03 -14.93 -7.29
CA GLY A 47 -17.94 -14.77 -6.15
C GLY A 47 -17.22 -14.44 -4.83
N LYS A 48 -15.89 -14.47 -4.81
CA LYS A 48 -15.05 -13.89 -3.79
C LYS A 48 -15.05 -12.40 -4.06
N ASN A 49 -15.98 -11.69 -3.45
CA ASN A 49 -15.70 -10.33 -3.04
C ASN A 49 -14.88 -10.46 -1.75
N PRO A 50 -13.54 -10.44 -1.77
CA PRO A 50 -12.82 -10.12 -0.56
C PRO A 50 -13.15 -8.65 -0.33
N SER A 51 -14.28 -8.39 0.31
CA SER A 51 -14.59 -7.05 0.75
C SER A 51 -13.72 -6.75 1.96
N VAL A 52 -12.41 -6.75 1.74
CA VAL A 52 -11.41 -6.13 2.61
C VAL A 52 -11.86 -4.69 2.85
N TYR A 53 -12.52 -4.06 1.87
CA TYR A 53 -13.22 -2.80 2.04
C TYR A 53 -14.33 -2.83 3.09
N ASP A 54 -15.32 -3.73 3.01
CA ASP A 54 -16.41 -3.79 4.00
C ASP A 54 -15.91 -4.27 5.36
N GLN A 55 -14.92 -5.17 5.39
CA GLN A 55 -14.26 -5.61 6.63
C GLN A 55 -13.47 -4.46 7.26
N ALA A 56 -12.70 -3.69 6.50
CA ALA A 56 -11.99 -2.51 6.99
C ALA A 56 -12.94 -1.39 7.42
N LYS A 57 -14.06 -1.21 6.70
CA LYS A 57 -15.11 -0.24 7.03
C LYS A 57 -15.88 -0.63 8.29
N SER A 58 -16.16 -1.92 8.48
CA SER A 58 -16.82 -2.48 9.67
C SER A 58 -15.88 -2.46 10.89
N THR A 59 -14.58 -2.62 10.66
CA THR A 59 -13.52 -2.38 11.66
C THR A 59 -13.32 -0.87 11.83
N ARG A 60 -14.39 -0.16 12.19
CA ARG A 60 -14.29 1.22 12.67
C ARG A 60 -13.23 1.23 13.75
N PHE A 61 -12.19 2.02 13.53
CA PHE A 61 -10.98 2.00 14.33
C PHE A 61 -11.28 2.19 15.82
N ASN A 62 -11.30 1.11 16.58
CA ASN A 62 -11.28 1.15 18.04
C ASN A 62 -9.84 1.45 18.46
N TYR A 63 -9.41 2.70 18.31
CA TYR A 63 -8.08 3.12 18.75
C TYR A 63 -8.07 3.19 20.27
N GLN A 64 -7.53 2.16 20.90
CA GLN A 64 -7.23 2.19 22.33
C GLN A 64 -5.90 2.92 22.53
N THR A 65 -5.94 4.08 23.19
CA THR A 65 -4.73 4.83 23.51
C THR A 65 -4.08 4.30 24.78
N HIS A 66 -2.76 4.19 24.78
CA HIS A 66 -2.01 3.82 25.97
C HIS A 66 -1.74 5.08 26.81
N LYS A 67 -2.02 5.05 28.12
CA LYS A 67 -1.93 6.23 29.00
C LYS A 67 -0.53 6.88 29.06
N GLN A 68 0.52 6.12 28.75
CA GLN A 68 1.91 6.60 28.77
C GLN A 68 2.43 6.97 27.37
N ALA A 69 1.67 6.72 26.30
CA ALA A 69 2.10 7.05 24.95
C ALA A 69 1.89 8.54 24.64
N ILE A 70 2.86 9.14 23.96
CA ILE A 70 2.80 10.53 23.50
C ILE A 70 2.41 10.52 22.02
N TYR A 71 1.21 11.01 21.71
CA TYR A 71 0.67 11.07 20.34
C TYR A 71 0.86 12.44 19.66
N ALA A 72 1.69 13.31 20.24
CA ALA A 72 2.06 14.58 19.64
C ALA A 72 3.20 14.40 18.61
N SER A 73 3.19 15.20 17.55
CA SER A 73 4.29 15.24 16.58
C SER A 73 5.57 15.74 17.25
N ARG A 74 6.71 15.21 16.80
CA ARG A 74 8.05 15.64 17.21
C ARG A 74 8.97 15.63 16.01
N SER A 75 9.98 16.51 16.00
CA SER A 75 11.02 16.48 14.98
C SER A 75 11.77 15.15 15.05
N LEU A 76 11.96 14.53 13.89
CA LEU A 76 12.67 13.26 13.75
C LEU A 76 14.09 13.52 13.21
N ASP A 77 15.10 13.09 13.96
CA ASP A 77 16.50 13.17 13.54
C ASP A 77 16.87 11.90 12.77
N PHE A 78 16.92 12.01 11.45
CA PHE A 78 17.24 10.88 10.57
C PHE A 78 18.67 10.36 10.75
N SER A 79 19.60 11.17 11.26
CA SER A 79 21.01 10.78 11.41
C SER A 79 21.23 9.68 12.44
N LYS A 80 20.28 9.50 13.36
CA LYS A 80 20.35 8.52 14.47
C LYS A 80 19.49 7.29 14.24
N LEU A 81 18.82 7.19 13.08
CA LEU A 81 17.96 6.05 12.77
C LEU A 81 18.76 4.91 12.13
N PRO A 82 18.41 3.65 12.42
CA PRO A 82 18.97 2.52 11.69
C PRO A 82 18.57 2.58 10.22
N LYS A 83 19.33 1.87 9.39
CA LYS A 83 19.01 1.74 7.97
C LYS A 83 17.59 1.12 7.84
N PRO A 84 16.71 1.70 7.00
CA PRO A 84 15.40 1.11 6.77
C PRO A 84 15.55 -0.25 6.07
N ILE A 85 14.74 -1.21 6.48
CA ILE A 85 14.74 -2.60 5.97
C ILE A 85 13.33 -2.98 5.51
N ASN A 86 13.23 -3.76 4.43
CA ASN A 86 11.95 -4.26 3.95
C ASN A 86 11.39 -5.32 4.92
N ALA A 87 10.06 -5.43 5.01
CA ALA A 87 9.40 -6.33 5.97
C ALA A 87 9.76 -7.82 5.79
N GLY A 88 10.17 -8.24 4.59
CA GLY A 88 10.63 -9.60 4.29
C GLY A 88 12.14 -9.81 4.40
N GLU A 89 12.90 -8.75 4.71
CA GLU A 89 14.37 -8.77 4.80
C GLU A 89 14.86 -8.64 6.26
N VAL A 90 13.95 -8.76 7.23
CA VAL A 90 14.32 -8.72 8.65
C VAL A 90 15.34 -9.83 8.89
N PRO A 91 16.59 -9.50 9.31
CA PRO A 91 17.60 -10.51 9.57
C PRO A 91 17.12 -11.43 10.70
N ASP A 92 17.25 -12.75 10.52
CA ASP A 92 17.08 -13.71 11.62
C ASP A 92 18.04 -13.31 12.77
N VAL A 93 17.48 -13.07 13.95
CA VAL A 93 18.19 -12.73 15.19
C VAL A 93 18.49 -13.99 15.98
#